data_AF-A0A7S3D0B8-F1
#
_entry.id   AF-A0A7S3D0B8-F1
#
_cell.length_a   1.000
_cell.length_b   1.000
_cell.length_c   1.000
_cell.angle_alpha   90.00
_cell.angle_beta   90.00
_cell.angle_gamma   90.00
#
_symmetry.space_group_name_H-M   'P 1'
#
loop_
_entity.id
_entity.type
_entity.pdbx_description
1 polymer ?
#
loop_
_entity_poly.entity_id
_entity_poly.type
_entity_poly.pdbx_seq_one_letter_code
_entity_poly.pdbx_strand_id
1 'polypeptide(L)'
;MDVIAPFAVAPEKSVQSRLDKVKEEKEREDEPLFSFLGPPTHTDEEGRVHYVRVRKDRCVFEVGDHVELMPPDGGDPLVAQILDLYEVPHPSFPPSPSPSPPLPPSLIRPRPRRRKEGALSQV
;
A
#
# COMPACT_ATOMS: atom_id res chain seq x y z
N MET A 1 22.02 60.59 -6.64
CA MET A 1 20.70 60.59 -7.30
C MET A 1 20.83 59.72 -8.55
N ASP A 2 19.70 59.18 -9.02
CA ASP A 2 19.56 58.10 -10.01
C ASP A 2 19.82 56.71 -9.39
N VAL A 3 19.04 55.65 -9.64
CA VAL A 3 18.61 55.16 -10.96
C VAL A 3 17.25 54.43 -10.90
N ILE A 4 16.35 54.92 -11.75
CA ILE A 4 15.27 54.28 -12.53
C ILE A 4 15.21 52.74 -12.49
N ALA A 5 14.03 52.21 -12.17
CA ALA A 5 13.64 50.84 -12.53
C ALA A 5 13.16 50.79 -13.99
N PRO A 6 13.52 49.74 -14.74
CA PRO A 6 12.59 49.21 -15.73
C PRO A 6 12.38 47.70 -15.61
N PHE A 7 11.19 47.34 -16.07
CA PHE A 7 10.57 46.02 -16.18
C PHE A 7 11.39 44.95 -16.93
N ALA A 8 11.09 43.71 -16.51
CA ALA A 8 10.92 42.50 -17.33
C ALA A 8 12.13 41.85 -18.02
N VAL A 9 12.57 40.72 -17.44
CA VAL A 9 12.75 39.45 -18.17
C VAL A 9 12.28 38.32 -17.26
N ALA A 10 11.17 37.67 -17.63
CA ALA A 10 10.73 36.43 -17.01
C ALA A 10 11.58 35.26 -17.51
N PRO A 11 12.10 34.37 -16.65
CA PRO A 11 12.46 33.03 -17.05
C PRO A 11 11.25 32.10 -16.89
N GLU A 12 10.75 31.63 -18.03
CA GLU A 12 9.78 30.56 -18.21
C GLU A 12 10.22 29.27 -17.50
N LYS A 13 9.88 29.14 -16.22
CA LYS A 13 9.80 27.85 -15.49
C LYS A 13 8.61 27.96 -14.54
N SER A 14 7.42 28.27 -15.04
CA SER A 14 6.56 27.29 -15.71
C SER A 14 6.55 25.97 -14.94
N VAL A 15 5.63 25.91 -13.97
CA VAL A 15 4.84 24.70 -13.70
C VAL A 15 5.64 23.43 -13.36
N GLN A 16 6.50 23.48 -12.35
CA GLN A 16 7.03 22.25 -11.74
C GLN A 16 7.16 22.32 -10.21
N SER A 17 6.67 23.38 -9.57
CA SER A 17 6.69 23.54 -8.11
C SER A 17 5.38 23.13 -7.42
N ARG A 18 4.43 22.53 -8.15
CA ARG A 18 3.14 22.06 -7.60
C ARG A 18 2.96 20.54 -7.68
N LEU A 19 3.99 19.79 -8.09
CA LEU A 19 3.90 18.34 -8.28
C LEU A 19 4.91 17.53 -7.44
N ASP A 20 5.52 18.15 -6.42
CA ASP A 20 6.41 17.48 -5.46
C ASP A 20 5.99 17.83 -4.01
N LYS A 21 4.69 17.77 -3.74
CA LYS A 21 4.14 17.95 -2.38
C LYS A 21 3.18 16.85 -1.94
N VAL A 22 3.14 15.75 -2.68
CA VAL A 22 2.33 14.56 -2.37
C VAL A 22 3.17 13.31 -2.62
N LYS A 23 4.33 13.23 -1.97
CA LYS A 23 5.13 12.00 -1.96
C LYS A 23 6.01 11.90 -0.72
N GLU A 24 5.42 12.26 0.41
CA GLU A 24 5.96 11.96 1.73
C GLU A 24 4.80 11.83 2.74
N GLU A 25 3.70 11.19 2.31
CA GLU A 25 2.84 10.49 3.27
C GLU A 25 3.53 9.18 3.57
N LYS A 26 4.57 9.34 4.39
CA LYS A 26 5.41 8.33 4.99
C LYS A 26 4.49 7.29 5.63
N GLU A 27 4.26 6.21 4.90
CA GLU A 27 4.39 4.81 5.34
C GLU A 27 4.55 4.75 6.86
N ARG A 28 3.43 4.94 7.55
CA ARG A 28 3.29 4.76 9.00
C ARG A 28 2.46 3.49 9.22
N GLU A 29 2.69 2.52 8.35
CA GLU A 29 2.29 1.13 8.53
C GLU A 29 3.24 0.54 9.58
N ASP A 30 2.85 -0.23 10.59
CA ASP A 30 1.55 -0.63 11.13
C ASP A 30 1.99 -1.43 12.37
N GLU A 31 2.34 -0.77 13.48
CA GLU A 31 2.45 -1.55 14.73
C GLU A 31 1.02 -1.95 15.10
N PRO A 32 0.73 -3.26 15.13
CA PRO A 32 -0.63 -3.70 15.36
C PRO A 32 -1.01 -3.27 16.77
N LEU A 33 -2.00 -2.38 16.87
CA LEU A 33 -2.53 -1.88 18.15
C LEU A 33 -2.93 -3.03 19.09
N PHE A 34 -3.28 -4.17 18.50
CA PHE A 34 -3.66 -5.39 19.17
C PHE A 34 -2.84 -6.57 18.65
N SER A 35 -2.37 -7.44 19.56
CA SER A 35 -1.69 -8.68 19.22
C SER A 35 -2.41 -9.86 19.85
N PHE A 36 -2.82 -10.85 19.06
CA PHE A 36 -3.43 -12.07 19.57
C PHE A 36 -2.40 -12.91 20.33
N LEU A 37 -2.84 -13.53 21.43
CA LEU A 37 -1.97 -14.36 22.28
C LEU A 37 -2.41 -15.83 22.24
N GLY A 38 -1.44 -16.70 22.00
CA GLY A 38 -1.66 -18.15 21.94
C GLY A 38 -2.09 -18.64 20.55
N PRO A 39 -2.31 -19.95 20.40
CA PRO A 39 -2.78 -20.52 19.14
C PRO A 39 -4.23 -20.12 18.85
N PRO A 40 -4.62 -20.04 17.57
CA PRO A 40 -6.01 -19.85 17.19
C PRO A 40 -6.85 -21.05 17.65
N THR A 41 -8.12 -20.79 17.98
CA THR A 41 -9.06 -21.82 18.43
C THR A 41 -9.69 -22.56 17.27
N HIS A 42 -10.20 -21.82 16.28
CA HIS A 42 -10.81 -22.35 15.07
C HIS A 42 -10.83 -21.28 13.97
N THR A 43 -11.16 -21.72 12.76
CA THR A 43 -11.39 -20.85 11.60
C THR A 43 -12.81 -21.08 11.11
N ASP A 44 -13.57 -20.00 10.94
CA ASP A 44 -14.95 -20.04 10.48
C ASP A 44 -15.06 -20.21 8.96
N GLU A 45 -16.28 -20.48 8.48
CA GLU A 45 -16.57 -20.63 7.05
C GLU A 45 -16.24 -19.35 6.25
N GLU A 46 -16.29 -18.17 6.86
CA GLU A 46 -15.84 -16.92 6.22
C GLU A 46 -14.31 -16.70 6.26
N GLY A 47 -13.54 -17.67 6.78
CA GLY A 47 -12.09 -17.57 6.88
C GLY A 47 -11.60 -16.68 8.04
N ARG A 48 -12.49 -16.30 8.96
CA ARG A 48 -12.12 -15.60 10.20
C ARG A 48 -11.39 -16.52 11.14
N VAL A 49 -10.31 -16.04 11.76
CA VAL A 49 -9.50 -16.84 12.69
C VAL A 49 -9.78 -16.39 14.12
N HIS A 50 -10.30 -17.29 14.96
CA HIS A 50 -10.77 -16.96 16.31
C HIS A 50 -9.70 -17.22 17.37
N TYR A 51 -9.67 -16.39 18.41
CA TYR A 51 -8.71 -16.43 19.51
C TYR A 51 -9.43 -16.25 20.86
N VAL A 52 -8.77 -16.67 21.94
CA VAL A 52 -9.32 -16.47 23.30
C VAL A 52 -8.80 -15.18 23.93
N ARG A 53 -7.63 -14.70 23.50
CA ARG A 53 -6.89 -13.63 24.18
C ARG A 53 -6.29 -12.64 23.19
N VAL A 54 -6.34 -11.38 23.56
CA VAL A 54 -5.71 -10.29 22.81
C VAL A 54 -4.97 -9.37 23.76
N ARG A 55 -3.82 -8.86 23.31
CA ARG A 55 -3.03 -7.87 24.04
C ARG A 55 -3.16 -6.52 23.36
N LYS A 56 -3.46 -5.47 24.13
CA LYS A 56 -3.33 -4.07 23.73
C LYS A 56 -2.34 -3.40 24.65
N ASP A 57 -1.27 -2.81 24.11
CA ASP A 57 -0.21 -2.17 24.91
C ASP A 57 0.41 -3.13 25.95
N ARG A 58 0.06 -2.94 27.24
CA ARG A 58 0.47 -3.80 28.36
C ARG A 58 -0.68 -4.58 29.00
N CYS A 59 -1.89 -4.41 28.50
CA CYS A 59 -3.08 -5.08 29.00
C CYS A 59 -3.40 -6.30 28.16
N VAL A 60 -3.81 -7.38 28.83
CA VAL A 60 -4.31 -8.60 28.20
C VAL A 60 -5.80 -8.68 28.50
N PHE A 61 -6.58 -8.97 27.47
CA PHE A 61 -8.01 -9.13 27.53
C PHE A 61 -8.38 -10.52 27.02
N GLU A 62 -9.33 -11.17 27.67
CA GLU A 62 -9.82 -12.50 27.34
C GLU A 62 -11.31 -12.48 27.02
N VAL A 63 -11.78 -13.47 26.27
CA VAL A 63 -13.22 -13.69 26.08
C VAL A 63 -13.90 -13.93 27.43
N GLY A 64 -14.94 -13.15 27.71
CA GLY A 64 -15.66 -13.10 28.99
C GLY A 64 -15.32 -11.87 29.85
N ASP A 65 -14.20 -11.20 29.58
CA ASP A 65 -13.81 -9.98 30.31
C ASP A 65 -14.75 -8.82 29.98
N HIS A 66 -14.91 -7.91 30.94
CA HIS A 66 -15.63 -6.66 30.75
C HIS A 66 -14.64 -5.52 30.50
N VAL A 67 -14.88 -4.74 29.45
CA VAL A 67 -14.04 -3.61 29.05
C VAL A 67 -14.85 -2.33 29.00
N GLU A 68 -14.19 -1.24 29.35
CA GLU A 68 -14.73 0.11 29.23
C GLU A 68 -14.33 0.69 27.86
N LEU A 69 -15.33 1.09 27.09
CA LEU A 69 -15.20 1.66 25.77
C LEU A 69 -15.52 3.14 25.85
N MET A 70 -14.61 3.96 25.36
CA MET A 70 -14.81 5.40 25.18
C MET A 70 -15.45 5.64 23.80
N PRO A 71 -16.70 6.16 23.74
CA PRO A 71 -17.29 6.54 22.47
C PRO A 71 -16.47 7.66 21.82
N PRO A 72 -16.33 7.66 20.48
CA PRO A 72 -15.58 8.71 19.78
C PRO A 72 -16.21 10.10 19.93
N ASP A 73 -17.52 10.14 20.19
CA ASP A 73 -18.29 11.38 20.38
C ASP A 73 -18.06 12.03 21.75
N GLY A 74 -17.26 11.42 22.63
CA GLY A 74 -16.97 11.93 23.97
C GLY A 74 -18.13 11.79 24.96
N GLY A 75 -19.04 10.84 24.70
CA GLY A 75 -20.13 10.48 25.62
C GLY A 75 -19.65 9.66 26.83
N ASP A 76 -20.62 9.20 27.63
CA ASP A 76 -20.33 8.39 28.81
C ASP A 76 -19.65 7.04 28.43
N PRO A 77 -18.75 6.53 29.28
CA PRO A 77 -18.16 5.21 29.10
C PRO A 77 -19.20 4.11 28.95
N LEU A 78 -18.96 3.22 28.01
CA LEU A 78 -19.76 2.02 27.82
C LEU A 78 -18.99 0.82 28.36
N VAL A 79 -19.59 0.07 29.29
CA VAL A 79 -19.03 -1.22 29.73
C VAL A 79 -19.64 -2.32 28.88
N ALA A 80 -18.79 -3.10 28.21
CA ALA A 80 -19.19 -4.20 27.35
C ALA A 80 -18.42 -5.48 27.71
N GLN A 81 -19.04 -6.64 27.54
CA GLN A 81 -18.38 -7.93 27.67
C GLN A 81 -17.78 -8.36 26.33
N ILE A 82 -16.56 -8.87 26.33
CA ILE A 82 -15.94 -9.49 25.17
C ILE A 82 -16.57 -10.87 24.97
N LEU A 83 -17.34 -11.04 23.90
CA LEU A 83 -17.96 -12.33 23.58
C LEU A 83 -17.11 -13.19 22.66
N ASP A 84 -16.33 -12.55 21.79
CA ASP A 84 -15.51 -13.23 20.79
C ASP A 84 -14.38 -12.31 20.32
N LEU A 85 -13.28 -12.91 19.86
CA LEU A 85 -12.10 -12.23 19.36
C LEU A 85 -11.63 -12.95 18.09
N TYR A 86 -11.66 -12.26 16.95
CA TYR A 86 -11.25 -12.86 15.69
C TYR A 86 -10.46 -11.89 14.80
N GLU A 87 -9.59 -12.48 13.99
CA GLU A 87 -8.89 -11.79 12.92
C GLU A 87 -9.70 -11.92 11.62
N VAL A 88 -9.99 -10.77 11.00
CA VAL A 88 -10.66 -10.73 9.70
C VAL A 88 -9.62 -10.90 8.62
N PRO A 89 -9.81 -11.85 7.67
CA PRO A 89 -8.91 -11.97 6.54
C PRO A 89 -8.95 -10.67 5.74
N HIS A 90 -7.84 -9.94 5.73
CA HIS A 90 -7.71 -8.79 4.84
C HIS A 90 -7.77 -9.30 3.39
N PRO A 91 -8.54 -8.66 2.50
CA PRO A 91 -8.43 -8.95 1.09
C PRO A 91 -7.02 -8.54 0.67
N SER A 92 -6.12 -9.53 0.55
CA SER A 92 -4.81 -9.32 -0.02
C SER A 92 -5.04 -8.64 -1.36
N PHE A 93 -4.52 -7.43 -1.53
CA PHE A 93 -4.36 -6.89 -2.88
C PHE A 93 -3.70 -8.00 -3.71
N PRO A 94 -4.20 -8.29 -4.93
CA PRO A 94 -3.57 -9.29 -5.76
C PRO A 94 -2.08 -8.96 -5.80
N PRO A 95 -1.18 -9.95 -5.60
CA PRO A 95 0.24 -9.68 -5.68
C PRO A 95 0.47 -8.94 -6.98
N SER A 96 1.03 -7.72 -6.88
CA SER A 96 1.44 -6.93 -8.05
C SER A 96 2.08 -7.90 -9.03
N PRO A 97 1.64 -7.93 -10.31
CA PRO A 97 2.17 -8.90 -11.25
C PRO A 97 3.69 -8.74 -11.24
N SER A 98 4.36 -9.73 -10.65
CA SER A 98 5.81 -9.74 -10.53
C SER A 98 6.37 -9.40 -11.90
N PRO A 99 7.30 -8.44 -12.04
CA PRO A 99 7.87 -8.14 -13.34
C PRO A 99 8.38 -9.45 -13.92
N SER A 100 7.83 -9.84 -15.06
CA SER A 100 8.16 -11.11 -15.71
C SER A 100 9.68 -11.22 -15.80
N PRO A 101 10.29 -12.35 -15.41
CA PRO A 101 11.72 -12.53 -15.54
C PRO A 101 12.14 -12.25 -16.99
N PRO A 102 13.32 -11.66 -17.22
CA PRO A 102 13.78 -11.37 -18.58
C PRO A 102 13.77 -12.66 -19.40
N LEU A 103 13.09 -12.62 -20.54
CA LEU A 103 13.00 -13.76 -21.46
C LEU A 103 14.42 -14.25 -21.79
N PRO A 104 14.68 -15.56 -21.69
CA PRO A 104 15.99 -16.09 -22.06
C PRO A 104 16.28 -15.80 -23.54
N PRO A 105 17.54 -15.48 -23.89
CA PRO A 105 17.93 -15.07 -25.25
C PRO A 105 17.63 -16.14 -26.33
N SER A 106 17.36 -17.38 -25.92
CA SER A 106 16.98 -18.50 -26.80
C SER A 106 15.58 -18.39 -27.42
N LEU A 107 14.71 -17.50 -26.91
CA LEU A 107 13.39 -17.21 -27.51
C LEU A 107 13.41 -16.03 -28.50
N ILE A 108 14.57 -15.39 -28.70
CA ILE A 108 14.76 -14.40 -29.75
C ILE A 108 14.84 -15.15 -31.08
N ARG A 109 13.67 -15.48 -31.63
CA ARG A 109 13.55 -16.06 -32.96
C ARG A 109 14.15 -15.04 -33.93
N PRO A 110 15.22 -15.36 -34.66
CA PRO A 110 15.81 -14.43 -35.61
C PRO A 110 14.73 -14.05 -36.63
N ARG A 111 14.41 -12.75 -36.72
CA ARG A 111 13.50 -12.25 -37.76
C ARG A 111 14.07 -12.67 -39.12
N PRO A 112 13.26 -13.21 -40.04
CA PRO A 112 13.73 -13.48 -41.39
C PRO A 112 14.24 -12.17 -42.01
N ARG A 113 15.53 -12.19 -42.33
CA ARG A 113 16.26 -11.10 -42.99
C ARG A 113 15.57 -10.85 -44.33
N ARG A 114 14.85 -9.73 -44.47
CA ARG A 114 14.27 -9.27 -45.74
C ARG A 114 15.44 -9.02 -46.71
N ARG A 115 15.71 -9.98 -47.59
CA ARG A 115 16.78 -9.90 -48.60
C ARG A 115 16.39 -8.76 -49.55
N LYS A 116 17.16 -7.67 -49.55
CA LYS A 116 17.14 -6.66 -50.61
C LYS A 116 17.69 -7.35 -51.86
N GLU A 117 16.83 -7.71 -52.80
CA GLU A 117 17.25 -7.87 -54.18
C GLU A 117 17.46 -6.47 -54.75
N GLY A 118 18.72 -6.06 -54.80
CA GLY A 118 19.14 -4.96 -55.64
C GLY A 118 19.88 -5.56 -56.83
N ALA A 119 19.32 -5.42 -58.03
CA ALA A 119 20.06 -5.52 -59.27
C ALA A 119 19.53 -4.45 -60.23
N LEU A 120 20.27 -3.34 -60.25
CA LEU A 120 20.27 -2.32 -61.29
C LEU A 120 21.29 -2.78 -62.34
N SER A 121 20.87 -2.90 -63.61
CA SER A 121 21.66 -2.58 -64.81
C SER A 121 20.76 -2.81 -66.03
N GLN A 122 20.39 -1.74 -66.75
CA GLN A 122 21.05 -1.28 -67.98
C GLN A 122 20.95 -2.28 -69.14
N VAL A 123 20.02 -2.01 -70.06
CA VAL A 123 20.28 -1.75 -71.49
C VAL A 123 19.26 -0.74 -71.99
#